data_AF-A0A383EI36-F1
#
_entry.id   AF-A0A383EI36-F1
#
_cell.length_a   1.000
_cell.length_b   1.000
_cell.length_c   1.000
_cell.angle_alpha   90.00
_cell.angle_beta   90.00
_cell.angle_gamma   90.00
#
_symmetry.space_group_name_H-M   'P 1'
#
loop_
_entity.id
_entity.type
_entity.pdbx_description
1 polymer ?
#
loop_
_entity_poly.entity_id
_entity_poly.type
_entity_poly.pdbx_seq_one_letter_code
_entity_poly.pdbx_strand_id
1 'polypeptide(L)' 'MEPTALEIFLLIAFKPDNMPIGAMLPIVGFVFWVAIRQMIKHDRLIKSGKKEKIWDEMIK' A
#
# COMPACT_ATOMS: atom_id res chain seq x y z
N MET A 1 -10.93 29.41 7.22
CA MET A 1 -9.74 28.71 6.69
C MET A 1 -10.24 27.59 5.81
N GLU A 2 -9.63 27.41 4.65
CA GLU A 2 -9.96 26.26 3.77
C GLU A 2 -9.43 24.97 4.40
N PRO A 3 -10.17 23.86 4.33
CA PRO A 3 -9.71 22.58 4.84
C PRO A 3 -8.49 22.08 4.05
N THR A 4 -7.55 21.48 4.75
CA THR A 4 -6.38 20.81 4.17
C THR A 4 -6.79 19.57 3.39
N ALA A 5 -5.90 19.09 2.51
CA ALA A 5 -6.11 17.85 1.77
C ALA A 5 -6.38 16.64 2.69
N LEU A 6 -5.74 16.60 3.87
CA LEU A 6 -5.97 15.55 4.86
C LEU A 6 -7.38 15.66 5.46
N GLU A 7 -7.82 16.87 5.82
CA GLU A 7 -9.16 17.09 6.37
C GLU A 7 -10.24 16.72 5.34
N ILE A 8 -10.05 17.08 4.06
CA ILE A 8 -10.94 16.67 2.96
C ILE A 8 -10.97 15.13 2.83
N PHE A 9 -9.80 14.48 2.86
CA PHE A 9 -9.70 13.03 2.77
C PHE A 9 -10.44 12.33 3.92
N LEU A 10 -10.23 12.78 5.16
CA LEU A 10 -10.88 12.22 6.34
C LEU A 10 -12.40 12.45 6.29
N LEU A 11 -12.85 13.64 5.87
CA LEU A 11 -14.28 13.94 5.68
C LEU A 11 -14.94 12.99 4.69
N ILE A 12 -14.26 12.66 3.58
CA ILE A 12 -14.77 11.72 2.58
C ILE A 12 -14.77 10.29 3.14
N ALA A 13 -13.67 9.87 3.76
CA ALA A 13 -13.46 8.51 4.25
C ALA A 13 -14.42 8.12 5.37
N PHE A 14 -14.79 9.07 6.23
CA PHE A 14 -15.68 8.85 7.38
C PHE A 14 -17.12 9.34 7.16
N LYS A 15 -17.44 9.81 5.95
CA LYS A 15 -18.83 10.15 5.61
C LYS A 15 -19.70 8.88 5.60
N PRO A 16 -20.85 8.83 6.28
CA PRO A 16 -21.68 7.61 6.37
C PRO A 16 -22.15 7.06 5.00
N ASP A 17 -22.43 7.93 4.03
CA ASP A 17 -22.80 7.59 2.65
C ASP A 17 -21.61 7.08 1.81
N ASN A 18 -20.38 7.30 2.28
CA ASN A 18 -19.15 6.82 1.69
C ASN A 18 -18.57 5.59 2.42
N MET A 19 -19.39 4.89 3.23
CA MET A 19 -18.98 3.68 3.95
C MET A 19 -18.23 2.65 3.07
N PRO A 20 -18.60 2.41 1.79
CA PRO A 20 -17.82 1.52 0.92
C PRO A 20 -16.36 1.96 0.73
N ILE A 21 -16.09 3.27 0.64
CA ILE A 21 -14.74 3.82 0.52
C ILE A 21 -13.98 3.59 1.83
N GLY A 22 -14.60 3.92 2.96
CA GLY A 22 -14.01 3.67 4.28
C GLY A 22 -13.65 2.20 4.51
N ALA A 23 -14.52 1.27 4.10
CA ALA A 23 -14.28 -0.17 4.18
C ALA A 23 -13.14 -0.66 3.27
N MET A 24 -12.88 0.02 2.15
CA MET A 24 -11.79 -0.32 1.23
C MET A 24 -10.42 0.17 1.72
N LEU A 25 -10.35 1.20 2.57
CA LEU A 25 -9.07 1.75 3.06
C LEU A 25 -8.18 0.72 3.77
N PRO A 26 -8.70 -0.15 4.68
CA PRO A 26 -7.90 -1.23 5.25
C PRO A 26 -7.35 -2.21 4.20
N ILE A 27 -8.13 -2.53 3.17
CA ILE A 27 -7.73 -3.45 2.10
C ILE A 27 -6.60 -2.83 1.29
N VAL A 28 -6.78 -1.56 0.86
CA VAL A 28 -5.74 -0.79 0.14
C VAL A 28 -4.48 -0.68 0.99
N GLY A 29 -4.61 -0.35 2.28
CA GLY A 29 -3.49 -0.28 3.21
C GLY A 29 -2.74 -1.61 3.34
N PHE A 30 -3.48 -2.72 3.42
CA PHE A 30 -2.90 -4.06 3.49
C PHE A 30 -2.12 -4.44 2.23
N VAL A 31 -2.72 -4.30 1.04
CA VAL A 31 -2.04 -4.63 -0.22
C VAL A 31 -0.87 -3.71 -0.50
N PHE A 32 -0.97 -2.43 -0.12
CA PHE A 32 0.12 -1.47 -0.20
C PHE A 32 1.29 -1.87 0.72
N TRP A 33 1.00 -2.31 1.95
CA TRP A 33 2.01 -2.83 2.86
C TRP A 33 2.72 -4.07 2.30
N VAL A 34 1.96 -5.01 1.72
CA VAL A 34 2.51 -6.19 1.04
C VAL A 34 3.41 -5.77 -0.14
N ALA A 35 2.99 -4.79 -0.93
CA ALA A 35 3.78 -4.27 -2.04
C ALA A 35 5.10 -3.65 -1.58
N ILE A 36 5.08 -2.82 -0.52
CA ILE A 36 6.30 -2.24 0.06
C ILE A 36 7.24 -3.33 0.57
N ARG A 37 6.71 -4.35 1.27
CA ARG A 37 7.50 -5.46 1.80
C ARG A 37 8.21 -6.22 0.68
N GLN A 38 7.51 -6.51 -0.41
CA GLN A 38 8.09 -7.15 -1.60
C GLN A 38 9.14 -6.25 -2.25
N MET A 39 8.82 -4.97 -2.47
CA MET A 39 9.73 -3.98 -3.05
C MET A 39 11.06 -3.91 -2.29
N ILE A 40 11.03 -3.82 -0.95
CA ILE A 40 12.24 -3.76 -0.13
C ILE A 40 13.06 -5.05 -0.25
N LYS A 41 12.40 -6.22 -0.27
CA LYS A 41 13.07 -7.52 -0.35
C LYS A 41 13.73 -7.72 -1.72
N HIS A 42 13.04 -7.37 -2.80
CA HIS A 42 13.56 -7.45 -4.16
C HIS A 42 14.68 -6.44 -4.41
N ASP A 43 14.55 -5.20 -3.91
CA ASP A 43 15.61 -4.19 -4.00
C ASP A 43 16.92 -4.66 -3.35
N ARG A 44 16.84 -5.35 -2.19
CA ARG A 44 18.01 -5.97 -1.55
C ARG A 44 18.64 -7.06 -2.42
N LEU A 45 17.82 -7.91 -3.06
CA LEU A 45 18.32 -8.95 -3.96
C LEU A 45 19.05 -8.35 -5.16
N ILE A 46 18.47 -7.33 -5.78
CA ILE A 46 19.07 -6.59 -6.90
C ILE A 46 20.41 -5.98 -6.49
N LYS A 47 20.45 -5.28 -5.35
CA LYS A 47 21.70 -4.67 -4.82
C LYS A 47 22.78 -5.69 -4.50
N SER A 48 22.39 -6.92 -4.15
CA SER A 48 23.32 -8.02 -3.90
C SER A 48 23.75 -8.80 -5.16
N GLY A 49 23.31 -8.37 -6.35
CA GLY A 49 23.60 -9.06 -7.62
C GLY A 49 22.83 -10.37 -7.83
N LYS A 50 21.81 -10.65 -7.01
CA LYS A 50 21.04 -11.92 -6.99
C LYS A 50 19.63 -11.74 -7.58
N LYS A 51 19.53 -11.05 -8.71
CA LYS A 51 18.24 -10.70 -9.34
C LYS A 51 17.44 -11.95 -9.75
N GLU A 52 18.13 -13.03 -10.11
CA GLU A 52 17.56 -14.32 -10.47
C GLU A 52 16.69 -14.94 -9.37
N LYS A 53 16.98 -14.64 -8.09
CA LYS A 53 16.25 -15.18 -6.92
C LYS A 53 14.93 -14.48 -6.62
N ILE A 54 14.58 -13.42 -7.34
CA ILE A 54 13.31 -12.71 -7.15
C ILE A 54 12.14 -13.63 -7.51
N TRP A 55 12.26 -14.38 -8.61
CA TRP A 55 11.21 -15.32 -9.03
C TRP A 55 10.97 -16.42 -7.99
N ASP A 56 12.05 -17.00 -7.45
CA ASP A 56 11.96 -18.00 -6.37
C ASP A 56 11.26 -17.45 -5.13
N GLU A 57 11.39 -16.15 -4.87
CA GLU A 57 10.78 -15.49 -3.73
C GLU A 57 9.28 -15.22 -3.93
N MET A 58 8.87 -14.85 -5.15
CA MET A 58 7.47 -14.52 -5.46
C MET A 58 6.56 -15.76 -5.58
N ILE A 59 7.12 -16.89 -6.01
CA ILE A 59 6.36 -18.14 -6.24
C ILE A 59 6.20 -18.97 -4.95
N LYS A 60 6.97 -18.67 -3.91
CA LYS A 60 6.99 -19.41 -2.65
C LYS A 60 5.81 -19.09 -1.74
#